data_AF-A0A553NHW5-F1
#
_entry.id   AF-A0A553NHW5-F1
#
_cell.length_a   1.000
_cell.length_b   1.000
_cell.length_c   1.000
_cell.angle_alpha   90.00
_cell.angle_beta   90.00
_cell.angle_gamma   90.00
#
_symmetry.space_group_name_H-M   'P 1'
#
loop_
_entity.id
_entity.type
_entity.pdbx_description
1 polymer ?
#
loop_
_entity_poly.entity_id
_entity_poly.type
_entity_poly.pdbx_seq_one_letter_code
_entity_poly.pdbx_strand_id
1 'polypeptide(L)'
;MEIVYVYTKKRSEFGRQCNFSDRPAELHVDILPDPSLAPNFTVRDPCNVTVQCAKEMSEHEVNTESFESESRGINHVEGGWPKDLNPDDMEATIRYRKKLMEHCIRQNNATNIYQDFLEDEVEDEEDWRELEEKPSARTINVFRDPNEVKRTASGLSWHPDGNHKLAVAYSSLQFHKEIKDMSFDSFIWDIENPNKPEMTLKPICPLVCLEYNPKDSHILVGGSYNGQI
;
A
#
# COMPACT_ATOMS: atom_id res chain seq x y z
N MET A 1 37.15 9.03 71.80
CA MET A 1 35.75 8.70 72.15
C MET A 1 35.37 7.48 71.33
N GLU A 2 35.26 6.31 71.94
CA GLU A 2 34.65 5.14 71.28
C GLU A 2 33.15 5.37 71.20
N ILE A 3 32.62 5.50 69.99
CA ILE A 3 31.18 5.62 69.76
C ILE A 3 30.60 4.22 69.89
N VAL A 4 30.03 3.91 71.06
CA VAL A 4 29.35 2.64 71.30
C VAL A 4 27.96 2.72 70.69
N TYR A 5 27.74 1.98 69.61
CA TYR A 5 26.41 1.82 69.01
C TYR A 5 25.61 0.78 69.82
N VAL A 6 24.70 1.26 70.67
CA VAL A 6 23.74 0.40 71.36
C VAL A 6 22.50 0.25 70.50
N TYR A 7 22.36 -0.90 69.84
CA TYR A 7 21.15 -1.23 69.09
C TYR A 7 20.00 -1.53 70.05
N THR A 8 18.96 -0.70 70.04
CA THR A 8 17.77 -0.88 70.88
C THR A 8 16.81 -1.94 70.37
N LYS A 9 16.93 -2.34 69.08
CA LYS A 9 15.98 -3.25 68.42
C LYS A 9 16.64 -4.08 67.31
N LYS A 10 16.23 -5.34 67.14
CA LYS A 10 16.77 -6.24 66.10
C LYS A 10 16.19 -5.90 64.72
N ARG A 11 16.99 -6.01 63.64
CA ARG A 11 16.54 -5.70 62.26
C ARG A 11 15.29 -6.48 61.81
N SER A 12 15.13 -7.72 62.27
CA SER A 12 13.95 -8.56 61.98
C SER A 12 12.64 -8.04 62.59
N GLU A 13 12.69 -7.02 63.45
CA GLU A 13 11.54 -6.38 64.07
C GLU A 13 11.15 -5.05 63.44
N PHE A 14 11.99 -4.50 62.55
CA PHE A 14 11.66 -3.30 61.78
C PHE A 14 10.71 -3.68 60.63
N GLY A 15 9.64 -2.90 60.45
CA GLY A 15 8.64 -3.13 59.40
C GLY A 15 7.67 -4.29 59.66
N ARG A 16 7.66 -4.87 60.87
CA ARG A 16 6.61 -5.82 61.26
C ARG A 16 5.24 -5.13 61.22
N GLN A 17 4.27 -5.81 60.62
CA GLN A 17 2.90 -5.33 60.53
C GLN A 17 2.36 -5.08 61.94
N CYS A 18 1.98 -3.84 62.22
CA CYS A 18 1.30 -3.51 63.46
C CYS A 18 -0.12 -4.07 63.37
N ASN A 19 -0.42 -5.08 64.18
CA ASN A 19 -1.77 -5.67 64.25
C ASN A 19 -2.67 -4.78 65.10
N PHE A 20 -3.23 -3.75 64.47
CA PHE A 20 -4.33 -3.00 65.07
C PHE A 20 -5.59 -3.87 65.00
N SER A 21 -6.19 -4.11 66.16
CA SER A 21 -7.49 -4.78 66.29
C SER A 21 -8.39 -3.85 67.08
N ASP A 22 -9.67 -3.79 66.70
CA ASP A 22 -10.66 -3.02 67.45
C ASP A 22 -10.78 -3.63 68.85
N ARG A 23 -10.17 -2.95 69.82
CA ARG A 23 -10.31 -3.25 71.23
C ARG A 23 -11.22 -2.20 71.85
N PRO A 24 -12.12 -2.58 72.78
CA PRO A 24 -12.87 -1.60 73.54
C PRO A 24 -11.89 -0.66 74.24
N ALA A 25 -12.28 0.61 74.41
CA ALA A 25 -11.41 1.62 75.01
C ALA A 25 -10.95 1.16 76.40
N GLU A 26 -9.69 0.72 76.50
CA GLU A 26 -9.04 0.40 77.77
C GLU A 26 -8.28 1.62 78.26
N LEU A 27 -8.61 2.07 79.47
CA LEU A 27 -7.84 3.09 80.16
C LEU A 27 -6.54 2.45 80.64
N HIS A 28 -5.49 2.48 79.82
CA HIS A 28 -4.19 1.90 80.19
C HIS A 28 -3.55 2.61 81.38
N VAL A 29 -3.80 3.93 81.50
CA VAL A 29 -3.25 4.78 82.54
C VAL A 29 -4.27 5.87 82.86
N ASP A 30 -4.66 5.94 84.14
CA ASP A 30 -5.45 7.05 84.70
C ASP A 30 -4.55 7.83 85.66
N ILE A 31 -4.11 9.03 85.26
CA ILE A 31 -3.27 9.87 86.11
C ILE A 31 -4.18 10.93 86.72
N LEU A 32 -4.57 10.70 87.97
CA LEU A 32 -5.30 11.68 88.75
C LEU A 32 -4.40 12.89 89.05
N PRO A 33 -4.93 14.13 88.98
CA PRO A 33 -4.14 15.31 89.25
C PRO A 33 -3.70 15.32 90.72
N ASP A 34 -2.39 15.45 90.94
CA ASP A 34 -1.82 15.62 92.28
C ASP A 34 -1.97 17.08 92.74
N PRO A 35 -2.79 17.36 93.77
CA PRO A 35 -3.03 18.73 94.23
C PRO A 35 -1.78 19.42 94.78
N SER A 36 -0.77 18.65 95.19
CA SER A 36 0.49 19.19 95.71
C SER A 36 1.35 19.86 94.63
N LEU A 37 1.18 19.47 93.37
CA LEU A 37 1.90 20.02 92.22
C LEU A 37 1.21 21.24 91.61
N ALA A 38 -0.06 21.47 91.91
CA ALA A 38 -0.83 22.62 91.44
C ALA A 38 -0.17 23.99 91.71
N PRO A 39 0.39 24.29 92.90
CA PRO A 39 1.07 25.57 93.12
C PRO A 39 2.36 25.74 92.32
N ASN A 40 2.97 24.66 91.82
CA ASN A 40 4.18 24.70 90.99
C ASN A 40 3.86 24.89 89.50
N PHE A 41 2.59 24.81 89.11
CA PHE A 41 2.17 25.03 87.74
C PHE A 41 2.38 26.49 87.34
N THR A 42 3.21 26.71 86.32
CA THR A 42 3.43 28.02 85.72
C THR A 42 3.15 27.94 84.23
N VAL A 43 2.26 28.81 83.75
CA VAL A 43 1.93 28.89 82.33
C VAL A 43 3.16 29.37 81.57
N ARG A 44 3.65 28.55 80.65
CA ARG A 44 4.77 28.89 79.76
C ARG A 44 4.24 29.18 78.36
N ASP A 45 4.30 30.46 77.98
CA ASP A 45 3.95 30.96 76.65
C ASP A 45 4.92 32.09 76.24
N PRO A 46 5.68 31.97 75.13
CA PRO A 46 5.73 30.84 74.20
C PRO A 46 6.58 29.68 74.72
N CYS A 47 6.11 28.46 74.46
CA CYS A 47 6.81 27.22 74.79
C CYS A 47 7.44 26.63 73.53
N ASN A 48 8.77 26.66 73.43
CA ASN A 48 9.48 25.98 72.35
C ASN A 48 9.69 24.51 72.70
N VAL A 49 8.97 23.62 72.02
CA VAL A 49 9.17 22.17 72.09
C VAL A 49 9.75 21.72 70.76
N THR A 50 10.93 21.09 70.79
CA THR A 50 11.54 20.50 69.60
C THR A 50 11.07 19.06 69.46
N VAL A 51 10.48 18.74 68.31
CA VAL A 51 10.09 17.36 67.95
C VAL A 51 11.05 16.88 66.88
N GLN A 52 11.69 15.74 67.10
CA GLN A 52 12.56 15.14 66.10
C GLN A 52 11.74 14.22 65.19
N CYS A 53 11.47 14.69 63.97
CA CYS A 53 10.82 13.90 62.92
C CYS A 53 11.87 13.27 61.98
N ALA A 54 12.91 12.65 62.55
CA ALA A 54 13.91 11.93 61.77
C ALA A 54 13.53 10.45 61.70
N LYS A 55 13.65 9.86 60.50
CA LYS A 55 13.40 8.42 60.30
C LYS A 55 14.53 7.63 60.96
N GLU A 56 14.19 6.68 61.83
CA GLU A 56 15.18 5.76 62.42
C GLU A 56 15.85 4.94 61.30
N MET A 57 17.18 4.98 61.25
CA MET A 57 17.98 4.24 60.28
C MET A 57 18.88 3.23 61.00
N SER A 58 19.15 2.11 60.33
CA SER A 58 20.06 1.06 60.82
C SER A 58 20.97 0.62 59.67
N GLU A 59 22.27 0.55 59.94
CA GLU A 59 23.31 0.11 59.00
C GLU A 59 23.73 -1.33 59.31
N HIS A 60 24.01 -2.12 58.28
CA HIS A 60 24.53 -3.49 58.40
C HIS A 60 25.60 -3.71 57.32
N GLU A 61 26.74 -4.27 57.71
CA GLU A 61 27.79 -4.68 56.79
C GLU A 61 27.70 -6.19 56.55
N VAL A 62 27.79 -6.61 55.29
CA VAL A 62 27.81 -8.02 54.89
C VAL A 62 28.99 -8.22 53.94
N ASN A 63 29.79 -9.25 54.20
CA ASN A 63 30.86 -9.68 53.33
C ASN A 63 30.52 -11.06 52.75
N THR A 64 30.64 -11.23 51.45
CA THR A 64 30.37 -12.51 50.77
C THR A 64 31.67 -13.12 50.26
N GLU A 65 31.84 -14.42 50.48
CA GLU A 65 33.01 -15.17 49.99
C GLU A 65 32.92 -15.37 48.48
N SER A 66 34.06 -15.29 47.80
CA SER A 66 34.17 -15.52 46.36
C SER A 66 34.10 -17.02 46.04
N PHE A 67 33.16 -17.41 45.18
CA PHE A 67 32.99 -18.78 44.69
C PHE A 67 33.37 -18.87 43.21
N GLU A 68 34.19 -19.85 42.84
CA GLU A 68 34.57 -20.11 41.46
C GLU A 68 33.63 -21.16 40.84
N SER A 69 32.98 -20.81 39.73
CA SER A 69 32.17 -21.73 38.94
C SER A 69 32.75 -21.91 37.54
N GLU A 70 32.97 -23.15 37.12
CA GLU A 70 33.32 -23.48 35.74
C GLU A 70 32.09 -23.87 34.93
N SER A 71 31.93 -23.26 33.75
CA SER A 71 30.91 -23.67 32.78
C SER A 71 31.47 -24.79 31.90
N ARG A 72 30.89 -25.98 32.01
CA ARG A 72 31.21 -27.13 31.14
C ARG A 72 30.07 -27.39 30.16
N GLY A 73 30.41 -27.48 28.88
CA GLY A 73 29.51 -27.94 27.82
C GLY A 73 29.96 -29.30 27.29
N ILE A 74 29.01 -30.13 26.89
CA ILE A 74 29.26 -31.41 26.19
C ILE A 74 28.97 -31.17 24.71
N ASN A 75 29.91 -31.53 23.84
CA ASN A 75 29.71 -31.52 22.39
C ASN A 75 29.36 -32.93 21.91
N HIS A 76 28.17 -33.13 21.38
CA HIS A 76 27.75 -34.39 20.79
C HIS A 76 28.26 -34.47 19.34
N VAL A 77 29.36 -35.19 19.12
CA VAL A 77 29.97 -35.38 17.79
C VAL A 77 29.29 -36.53 17.02
N GLU A 78 28.69 -37.48 17.73
CA GLU A 78 27.96 -38.61 17.17
C GLU A 78 26.48 -38.52 17.56
N GLY A 79 25.62 -38.38 16.56
CA GLY A 79 24.19 -38.17 16.76
C GLY A 79 23.46 -38.04 15.41
N GLY A 80 22.17 -38.32 15.40
CA GLY A 80 21.32 -38.29 14.19
C GLY A 80 20.44 -39.52 14.03
N TRP A 81 20.66 -40.56 14.84
CA TRP A 81 19.75 -41.69 14.94
C TRP A 81 18.51 -41.32 15.78
N PRO A 82 17.31 -41.77 15.37
CA PRO A 82 16.11 -41.59 16.19
C PRO A 82 16.27 -42.19 17.59
N LYS A 83 15.59 -41.61 18.58
CA LYS A 83 15.65 -42.03 20.00
C LYS A 83 15.42 -43.53 20.22
N ASP A 84 14.62 -44.16 19.38
CA ASP A 84 14.23 -45.58 19.49
C ASP A 84 15.15 -46.53 18.71
N LEU A 85 16.20 -46.02 18.07
CA LEU A 85 17.11 -46.83 17.25
C LEU A 85 18.50 -46.86 17.85
N ASN A 86 18.95 -48.06 18.20
CA ASN A 86 20.29 -48.28 18.73
C ASN A 86 21.33 -48.24 17.59
N PRO A 87 22.32 -47.33 17.62
CA PRO A 87 23.40 -47.28 16.63
C PRO A 87 24.30 -48.52 16.62
N ASP A 88 24.42 -49.22 17.75
CA ASP A 88 25.27 -50.40 17.89
C ASP A 88 24.65 -51.65 17.26
N ASP A 89 23.34 -51.63 16.97
CA ASP A 89 22.65 -52.69 16.25
C ASP A 89 22.79 -52.48 14.74
N MET A 90 23.69 -53.26 14.14
CA MET A 90 23.95 -53.23 12.71
C MET A 90 22.70 -53.56 11.87
N GLU A 91 21.81 -54.45 12.34
CA GLU A 91 20.63 -54.83 11.55
C GLU A 91 19.58 -53.71 11.57
N ALA A 92 19.35 -53.11 12.74
CA ALA A 92 18.44 -51.98 12.89
C ALA A 92 18.88 -50.77 12.05
N THR A 93 20.18 -50.43 12.09
CA THR A 93 20.74 -49.32 11.31
C THR A 93 20.67 -49.55 9.80
N ILE A 94 20.96 -50.76 9.32
CA ILE A 94 20.82 -51.13 7.90
C ILE A 94 19.36 -51.05 7.45
N ARG A 95 18.43 -51.59 8.25
CA ARG A 95 16.99 -51.58 7.95
C ARG A 95 16.45 -50.16 7.89
N TYR A 96 16.86 -49.29 8.81
CA TYR A 96 16.47 -47.88 8.83
C TYR A 96 16.98 -47.13 7.60
N ARG A 97 18.27 -47.29 7.24
CA ARG A 97 18.84 -46.70 6.03
C ARG A 97 18.12 -47.17 4.77
N LYS A 98 17.81 -48.46 4.66
CA LYS A 98 17.07 -49.03 3.53
C LYS A 98 15.65 -48.46 3.43
N LYS A 99 14.94 -48.35 4.55
CA LYS A 99 13.59 -47.76 4.60
C LYS A 99 13.58 -46.30 4.14
N LEU A 100 14.57 -45.50 4.57
CA LEU A 100 14.71 -44.11 4.12
C LEU A 100 15.00 -44.02 2.63
N MET A 101 15.95 -44.83 2.14
CA MET A 101 16.31 -44.84 0.72
C MET A 101 15.13 -45.25 -0.16
N GLU A 102 14.39 -46.28 0.25
CA GLU A 102 13.19 -46.73 -0.46
C GLU A 102 12.10 -45.64 -0.49
N HIS A 103 11.93 -44.88 0.60
CA HIS A 103 11.02 -43.74 0.64
C HIS A 103 11.41 -42.65 -0.37
N CYS A 104 12.69 -42.25 -0.40
CA CYS A 104 13.18 -41.24 -1.35
C CYS A 104 13.03 -41.70 -2.81
N ILE A 105 13.31 -42.98 -3.10
CA ILE A 105 13.14 -43.53 -4.45
C ILE A 105 11.66 -43.49 -4.87
N ARG A 106 10.74 -43.89 -3.98
CA ARG A 106 9.29 -43.84 -4.26
C ARG A 106 8.80 -42.41 -4.47
N GLN A 107 9.32 -41.43 -3.71
CA GLN A 107 9.00 -40.02 -3.90
C GLN A 107 9.49 -39.48 -5.24
N ASN A 108 10.75 -39.75 -5.61
CA ASN A 108 11.31 -39.30 -6.88
C ASN A 108 10.59 -39.92 -8.09
N ASN A 109 10.10 -41.16 -7.96
CA ASN A 109 9.32 -41.81 -9.01
C ASN A 109 7.85 -41.34 -9.05
N ALA A 110 7.33 -40.73 -7.99
CA ALA A 110 5.95 -40.25 -7.95
C ALA A 110 5.76 -38.95 -8.74
N THR A 111 6.78 -38.08 -8.79
CA THR A 111 6.72 -36.84 -9.55
C THR A 111 8.12 -36.45 -10.01
N ASN A 112 8.29 -36.29 -11.32
CA ASN A 112 9.53 -35.76 -11.87
C ASN A 112 9.54 -34.23 -11.78
N ILE A 113 10.17 -33.70 -10.73
CA ILE A 113 10.28 -32.24 -10.51
C ILE A 113 11.22 -31.54 -11.51
N TYR A 114 11.97 -32.31 -12.30
CA TYR A 114 12.88 -31.81 -13.33
C TYR A 114 12.27 -31.88 -14.73
N GLN A 115 11.05 -32.41 -14.86
CA GLN A 115 10.35 -32.40 -16.13
C GLN A 115 9.86 -30.99 -16.42
N ASP A 116 10.39 -30.39 -17.48
CA ASP A 116 9.77 -29.23 -18.09
C ASP A 116 8.68 -29.72 -19.03
N PHE A 117 7.44 -29.27 -18.80
CA PHE A 117 6.28 -29.68 -19.61
C PHE A 117 6.09 -28.79 -20.83
N LEU A 118 6.83 -27.68 -20.92
CA LEU A 118 6.62 -26.62 -21.90
C LEU A 118 7.86 -26.39 -22.78
N GLU A 119 8.85 -27.29 -22.73
CA GLU A 119 10.06 -27.20 -23.57
C GLU A 119 9.72 -27.14 -25.08
N ASP A 120 8.62 -27.79 -25.48
CA ASP A 120 8.12 -27.79 -26.86
C ASP A 120 7.19 -26.59 -27.19
N GLU A 121 6.70 -25.83 -26.20
CA GLU A 121 5.77 -24.69 -26.41
C GLU A 121 6.50 -23.33 -26.53
N VAL A 122 7.82 -23.29 -26.32
CA VAL A 122 8.62 -22.05 -26.42
C VAL A 122 8.78 -21.59 -27.88
N GLU A 123 8.64 -22.48 -28.87
CA GLU A 123 8.66 -22.10 -30.29
C GLU A 123 7.47 -21.20 -30.68
N ASP A 124 6.37 -21.23 -29.92
CA ASP A 124 5.17 -20.43 -30.21
C ASP A 124 5.19 -19.02 -29.56
N GLU A 125 6.16 -18.68 -28.69
CA GLU A 125 6.28 -17.33 -28.11
C GLU A 125 6.63 -16.25 -29.14
N GLU A 126 7.31 -16.61 -30.23
CA GLU A 126 7.52 -15.70 -31.36
C GLU A 126 6.21 -15.47 -32.14
N ASP A 127 5.31 -16.46 -32.18
CA ASP A 127 4.01 -16.41 -32.86
C ASP A 127 2.97 -15.58 -32.08
N TRP A 128 3.02 -15.59 -30.74
CA TRP A 128 2.14 -14.75 -29.91
C TRP A 128 2.36 -13.24 -30.11
N ARG A 129 3.58 -12.82 -30.48
CA ARG A 129 3.89 -11.41 -30.77
C ARG A 129 3.43 -10.98 -32.18
N GLU A 130 3.24 -11.92 -33.09
CA GLU A 130 2.70 -11.66 -34.43
C GLU A 130 1.16 -11.67 -34.47
N LEU A 131 0.49 -12.28 -33.48
CA LEU A 131 -0.97 -12.24 -33.34
C LEU A 131 -1.53 -10.87 -32.93
N GLU A 132 -0.70 -9.95 -32.43
CA GLU A 132 -1.09 -8.54 -32.28
C GLU A 132 -1.02 -7.84 -33.65
N GLU A 133 -2.09 -7.97 -34.44
CA GLU A 133 -2.26 -7.19 -35.67
C GLU A 133 -2.16 -5.69 -35.35
N LYS A 134 -1.02 -5.09 -35.69
CA LYS A 134 -0.79 -3.66 -35.50
C LYS A 134 -1.83 -2.86 -36.30
N PRO A 135 -2.38 -1.75 -35.75
CA PRO A 135 -3.33 -0.93 -36.47
C PRO A 135 -2.70 -0.41 -37.77
N SER A 136 -3.27 -0.79 -38.91
CA SER A 136 -2.85 -0.32 -40.22
C SER A 136 -3.94 0.56 -40.84
N ALA A 137 -3.52 1.66 -41.46
CA ALA A 137 -4.41 2.56 -42.19
C ALA A 137 -3.92 2.65 -43.63
N ARG A 138 -4.82 2.41 -44.58
CA ARG A 138 -4.54 2.54 -46.01
C ARG A 138 -5.49 3.55 -46.63
N THR A 139 -4.93 4.56 -47.29
CA THR A 139 -5.72 5.52 -48.07
C THR A 139 -6.28 4.81 -49.30
N ILE A 140 -7.60 4.74 -49.41
CA ILE A 140 -8.30 4.13 -50.55
C ILE A 140 -8.45 5.16 -51.69
N ASN A 141 -9.02 6.33 -51.38
CA ASN A 141 -9.29 7.39 -52.36
C ASN A 141 -8.78 8.74 -51.86
N VAL A 142 -8.47 9.64 -52.81
CA VAL A 142 -8.04 11.02 -52.53
C VAL A 142 -8.88 11.97 -53.36
N PHE A 143 -9.82 12.67 -52.71
CA PHE A 143 -10.66 13.70 -53.34
C PHE A 143 -9.96 15.06 -53.25
N ARG A 144 -9.70 15.68 -54.40
CA ARG A 144 -9.00 16.97 -54.49
C ARG A 144 -9.94 18.03 -55.01
N ASP A 145 -9.94 19.21 -54.38
CA ASP A 145 -10.69 20.38 -54.86
C ASP A 145 -10.28 20.66 -56.33
N PRO A 146 -11.23 20.66 -57.29
CA PRO A 146 -10.94 20.97 -58.69
C PRO A 146 -10.52 22.42 -58.94
N ASN A 147 -10.74 23.31 -57.96
CA ASN A 147 -10.46 24.73 -58.12
C ASN A 147 -8.96 25.04 -58.07
N GLU A 148 -8.49 26.01 -58.87
CA GLU A 148 -7.07 26.40 -58.93
C GLU A 148 -6.59 27.02 -57.61
N VAL A 149 -7.46 27.79 -56.97
CA VAL A 149 -7.23 28.35 -55.64
C VAL A 149 -7.40 27.24 -54.62
N LYS A 150 -6.34 26.95 -53.85
CA LYS A 150 -6.38 25.95 -52.78
C LYS A 150 -7.25 26.41 -51.61
N ARG A 151 -8.33 25.66 -51.35
CA ARG A 151 -9.26 25.87 -50.24
C ARG A 151 -9.16 24.71 -49.25
N THR A 152 -9.55 24.94 -48.00
CA THR A 152 -9.57 23.90 -46.98
C THR A 152 -10.93 23.21 -46.96
N ALA A 153 -10.96 21.89 -46.80
CA ALA A 153 -12.21 21.18 -46.52
C ALA A 153 -12.62 21.48 -45.07
N SER A 154 -13.63 22.32 -44.88
CA SER A 154 -14.08 22.79 -43.54
C SER A 154 -15.18 21.91 -42.94
N GLY A 155 -15.92 21.18 -43.76
CA GLY A 155 -16.99 20.29 -43.31
C GLY A 155 -17.10 19.07 -44.22
N LEU A 156 -17.46 17.94 -43.63
CA LEU A 156 -17.64 16.66 -44.31
C LEU A 156 -18.95 16.06 -43.81
N SER A 157 -19.77 15.53 -44.73
CA SER A 157 -20.96 14.77 -44.35
C SER A 157 -21.16 13.59 -45.29
N TRP A 158 -21.36 12.42 -44.69
CA TRP A 158 -21.66 11.18 -45.41
C TRP A 158 -23.13 11.12 -45.80
N HIS A 159 -23.38 10.68 -47.03
CA HIS A 159 -24.75 10.41 -47.47
C HIS A 159 -25.34 9.25 -46.65
N PRO A 160 -26.54 9.42 -46.06
CA PRO A 160 -27.08 8.49 -45.07
C PRO A 160 -27.48 7.14 -45.65
N ASP A 161 -27.72 7.07 -46.96
CA ASP A 161 -28.04 5.84 -47.68
C ASP A 161 -26.80 5.33 -48.45
N GLY A 162 -26.27 4.17 -48.05
CA GLY A 162 -25.22 3.44 -48.75
C GLY A 162 -23.79 4.01 -48.70
N ASN A 163 -23.50 5.10 -47.96
CA ASN A 163 -22.16 5.71 -47.78
C ASN A 163 -21.33 5.92 -49.07
N HIS A 164 -21.94 5.91 -50.25
CA HIS A 164 -21.26 5.99 -51.54
C HIS A 164 -20.97 7.44 -51.93
N LYS A 165 -21.62 8.42 -51.29
CA LYS A 165 -21.44 9.84 -51.54
C LYS A 165 -20.93 10.58 -50.31
N LEU A 166 -20.02 11.50 -50.54
CA LEU A 166 -19.42 12.37 -49.54
C LEU A 166 -19.64 13.82 -49.94
N ALA A 167 -20.41 14.56 -49.16
CA ALA A 167 -20.49 16.01 -49.30
C ALA A 167 -19.29 16.66 -48.60
N VAL A 168 -18.64 17.61 -49.27
CA VAL A 168 -17.47 18.32 -48.77
C VAL A 168 -17.68 19.82 -48.94
N ALA A 169 -17.66 20.54 -47.81
CA ALA A 169 -17.67 22.00 -47.78
C ALA A 169 -16.25 22.52 -47.91
N TYR A 170 -16.01 23.40 -48.88
CA TYR A 170 -14.71 24.03 -49.08
C TYR A 170 -14.79 25.52 -48.72
N SER A 171 -13.91 25.95 -47.81
CA SER A 171 -13.80 27.35 -47.42
C SER A 171 -12.36 27.72 -47.03
N SER A 172 -12.10 29.02 -46.93
CA SER A 172 -10.88 29.55 -46.31
C SER A 172 -11.32 30.33 -45.09
N LEU A 173 -10.84 29.88 -43.93
CA LEU A 173 -11.11 30.54 -42.65
C LEU A 173 -10.03 31.59 -42.31
N GLN A 174 -9.10 31.87 -43.23
CA GLN A 174 -8.03 32.84 -43.02
C GLN A 174 -8.55 34.27 -43.20
N PHE A 175 -8.94 34.91 -42.08
CA PHE A 175 -9.55 36.24 -42.01
C PHE A 175 -8.75 37.37 -42.71
N HIS A 176 -7.42 37.26 -42.78
CA HIS A 176 -6.56 38.31 -43.37
C HIS A 176 -6.16 38.04 -44.83
N LYS A 177 -6.66 36.95 -45.44
CA LYS A 177 -6.28 36.53 -46.79
C LYS A 177 -7.54 36.48 -47.65
N GLU A 178 -8.07 37.63 -48.02
CA GLU A 178 -9.04 37.72 -49.10
C GLU A 178 -8.35 37.32 -50.40
N ILE A 179 -8.51 36.04 -50.77
CA ILE A 179 -8.06 35.57 -52.07
C ILE A 179 -9.07 36.11 -53.07
N LYS A 180 -8.67 37.19 -53.76
CA LYS A 180 -9.40 37.67 -54.94
C LYS A 180 -9.50 36.50 -55.92
N ASP A 181 -10.73 36.18 -56.34
CA ASP A 181 -11.08 35.05 -57.23
C ASP A 181 -11.30 33.67 -56.57
N MET A 182 -11.68 33.65 -55.28
CA MET A 182 -12.06 32.41 -54.60
C MET A 182 -13.48 31.97 -54.96
N SER A 183 -13.64 30.75 -55.50
CA SER A 183 -14.96 30.13 -55.69
C SER A 183 -15.61 29.80 -54.35
N PHE A 184 -16.93 29.90 -54.27
CA PHE A 184 -17.75 29.47 -53.14
C PHE A 184 -18.30 28.05 -53.32
N ASP A 185 -18.01 27.43 -54.46
CA ASP A 185 -18.59 26.16 -54.84
C ASP A 185 -18.08 25.04 -53.93
N SER A 186 -18.99 24.26 -53.37
CA SER A 186 -18.71 23.03 -52.62
C SER A 186 -19.12 21.82 -53.44
N PHE A 187 -18.68 20.62 -53.07
CA PHE A 187 -18.83 19.46 -53.94
C PHE A 187 -19.36 18.23 -53.21
N ILE A 188 -20.13 17.43 -53.93
CA ILE A 188 -20.50 16.08 -53.54
C ILE A 188 -19.68 15.12 -54.41
N TRP A 189 -18.93 14.25 -53.76
CA TRP A 189 -18.06 13.26 -54.37
C TRP A 189 -18.70 11.88 -54.29
N ASP A 190 -18.55 11.12 -55.36
CA ASP A 190 -18.85 9.69 -55.38
C ASP A 190 -17.56 8.92 -55.07
N ILE A 191 -17.64 7.94 -54.16
CA ILE A 191 -16.50 7.08 -53.80
C ILE A 191 -15.97 6.32 -55.02
N GLU A 192 -16.84 5.91 -55.93
CA GLU A 192 -16.43 5.14 -57.11
C GLU A 192 -15.63 5.99 -58.11
N ASN A 193 -15.89 7.29 -58.14
CA ASN A 193 -15.33 8.23 -59.13
C ASN A 193 -14.60 9.41 -58.47
N PRO A 194 -13.35 9.22 -57.99
CA PRO A 194 -12.63 10.25 -57.24
C PRO A 194 -12.08 11.41 -58.09
N ASN A 195 -12.09 11.29 -59.42
CA ASN A 195 -11.47 12.28 -60.31
C ASN A 195 -12.34 13.51 -60.57
N LYS A 196 -13.66 13.41 -60.40
CA LYS A 196 -14.58 14.51 -60.67
C LYS A 196 -15.71 14.51 -59.63
N PRO A 197 -16.14 15.68 -59.16
CA PRO A 197 -17.29 15.76 -58.28
C PRO A 197 -18.56 15.35 -59.06
N GLU A 198 -19.43 14.60 -58.41
CA GLU A 198 -20.72 14.19 -58.97
C GLU A 198 -21.66 15.40 -59.07
N MET A 199 -21.67 16.24 -58.03
CA MET A 199 -22.50 17.42 -57.96
C MET A 199 -21.72 18.63 -57.42
N THR A 200 -22.02 19.81 -57.97
CA THR A 200 -21.47 21.09 -57.51
C THR A 200 -22.57 21.90 -56.82
N LEU A 201 -22.34 22.24 -55.56
CA LEU A 201 -23.17 23.12 -54.75
C LEU A 201 -22.68 24.55 -54.95
N LYS A 202 -23.57 25.47 -55.33
CA LYS A 202 -23.26 26.87 -55.61
C LYS A 202 -23.92 27.79 -54.59
N PRO A 203 -23.38 27.91 -53.37
CA PRO A 203 -23.93 28.78 -52.35
C PRO A 203 -23.61 30.26 -52.65
N ILE A 204 -24.38 31.17 -52.06
CA ILE A 204 -24.18 32.62 -52.19
C ILE A 204 -22.94 33.08 -51.38
N CYS A 205 -22.55 32.31 -50.36
CA CYS A 205 -21.44 32.56 -49.45
C CYS A 205 -20.70 31.23 -49.16
N PRO A 206 -19.37 31.23 -48.91
CA PRO A 206 -18.64 29.99 -48.61
C PRO A 206 -19.31 29.15 -47.53
N LEU A 207 -19.47 27.85 -47.82
CA LEU A 207 -19.98 26.88 -46.85
C LEU A 207 -18.87 26.50 -45.87
N VAL A 208 -19.15 26.65 -44.58
CA VAL A 208 -18.23 26.29 -43.50
C VAL A 208 -18.55 24.87 -43.04
N CYS A 209 -19.82 24.55 -42.85
CA CYS A 209 -20.30 23.22 -42.49
C CYS A 209 -21.43 22.78 -43.43
N LEU A 210 -21.62 21.47 -43.54
CA LEU A 210 -22.77 20.87 -44.21
C LEU A 210 -23.11 19.54 -43.54
N GLU A 211 -24.38 19.17 -43.60
CA GLU A 211 -24.89 17.95 -42.99
C GLU A 211 -26.10 17.42 -43.77
N TYR A 212 -26.07 16.12 -44.10
CA TYR A 212 -27.23 15.44 -44.65
C TYR A 212 -28.29 15.21 -43.57
N ASN A 213 -29.55 15.28 -43.97
CA ASN A 213 -30.64 14.87 -43.11
C ASN A 213 -30.60 13.34 -42.91
N PRO A 214 -30.52 12.82 -41.67
CA PRO A 214 -30.44 11.39 -41.42
C PRO A 214 -31.71 10.60 -41.81
N LYS A 215 -32.85 11.28 -42.03
CA LYS A 215 -34.12 10.65 -42.41
C LYS A 215 -34.44 10.72 -43.90
N ASP A 216 -33.96 11.76 -44.58
CA ASP A 216 -34.22 12.01 -46.00
C ASP A 216 -32.91 12.34 -46.69
N SER A 217 -32.40 11.40 -47.48
CA SER A 217 -31.14 11.49 -48.19
C SER A 217 -31.11 12.60 -49.25
N HIS A 218 -32.27 13.12 -49.67
CA HIS A 218 -32.36 14.19 -50.65
C HIS A 218 -32.19 15.59 -50.05
N ILE A 219 -32.12 15.70 -48.72
CA ILE A 219 -32.00 16.98 -48.02
C ILE A 219 -30.58 17.12 -47.46
N LEU A 220 -29.90 18.17 -47.91
CA LEU A 220 -28.60 18.61 -47.40
C LEU A 220 -28.73 20.04 -46.90
N VAL A 221 -28.26 20.29 -45.69
CA VAL A 221 -28.25 21.62 -45.06
C VAL A 221 -26.81 22.09 -44.94
N GLY A 222 -26.54 23.37 -45.19
CA GLY A 222 -25.19 23.94 -45.15
C GLY A 222 -25.16 25.26 -44.40
N GLY A 223 -24.20 25.44 -43.49
CA GLY A 223 -23.98 26.72 -42.82
C GLY A 223 -22.94 27.55 -43.56
N SER A 224 -23.31 28.77 -43.95
CA SER A 224 -22.44 29.74 -44.61
C SER A 224 -21.65 30.60 -43.62
N TYR A 225 -20.52 31.16 -44.07
CA TYR A 225 -19.65 32.01 -43.26
C TYR A 225 -20.34 33.27 -42.69
N ASN A 226 -21.34 33.80 -43.40
CA ASN A 226 -22.13 34.95 -42.97
C ASN A 226 -23.25 34.60 -41.96
N GLY A 227 -23.35 33.34 -41.52
CA GLY A 227 -24.39 32.87 -40.59
C GLY A 227 -25.72 32.49 -41.26
N GLN A 228 -25.80 32.48 -42.59
CA GLN A 228 -26.97 31.94 -43.31
C GLN A 228 -26.94 30.41 -43.36
N ILE A 229 -28.12 29.82 -43.46
CA ILE A 229 -28.38 28.37 -43.63
C ILE A 229 -29.19 28.19 -44.91
#